data_AF-A0A2V5V1E7-F1
#
_entry.id   AF-A0A2V5V1E7-F1
#
_cell.length_a   1.000
_cell.length_b   1.000
_cell.length_c   1.000
_cell.angle_alpha   90.00
_cell.angle_beta   90.00
_cell.angle_gamma   90.00
#
_symmetry.space_group_name_H-M   'P 1'
#
loop_
_entity.id
_entity.type
_entity.pdbx_description
1 polymer ?
#
loop_
_entity_poly.entity_id
_entity_poly.type
_entity_poly.pdbx_seq_one_letter_code
_entity_poly.pdbx_strand_id
1 'polypeptide(L)'
;MSDRSWETHGHATNPAFEETALHVFVEKSDREFFTHTKSNRNVPQVCIDPAVLPDASSANLPLARPGRCQAPLKDLPEERVHSMLEAAAQFRLQQKANRIRNKIDSHGRDQALFQEIAAALGYKENKLPFTLIAQRLPLKLLHDKPDDGEAMLFGLAGFLEAPDLSVFKRSTREYVRKLWDRWWPHRDKMQRMILPAKVWRLTGTRPVNHPQRRLGALSTLAREWRAFRRAMGKTIAGDPASQSSSVARPLASRASNFFSGLDHPFWKYHYTLTAEASPKA
;
A
#
# COMPACT_ATOMS: atom_id res chain seq x y z
N MET A 1 -7.12 15.56 17.43
CA MET A 1 -7.48 14.15 17.69
C MET A 1 -7.92 14.07 19.12
N SER A 2 -9.20 13.79 19.34
CA SER A 2 -9.80 13.78 20.67
C SER A 2 -9.76 12.41 21.34
N ASP A 3 -9.91 12.40 22.66
CA ASP A 3 -10.16 11.21 23.49
C ASP A 3 -11.30 10.30 22.97
N ARG A 4 -12.31 10.86 22.29
CA ARG A 4 -13.42 10.08 21.69
C ARG A 4 -13.09 9.39 20.38
N SER A 5 -11.98 9.78 19.74
CA SER A 5 -11.60 9.23 18.42
C SER A 5 -11.45 7.71 18.46
N TRP A 6 -11.13 7.13 19.62
CA TRP A 6 -11.03 5.69 19.81
C TRP A 6 -12.31 4.94 19.44
N GLU A 7 -13.44 5.42 19.94
CA GLU A 7 -14.74 4.78 19.72
C GLU A 7 -15.31 5.16 18.35
N THR A 8 -15.16 6.43 17.96
CA THR A 8 -15.57 6.92 16.64
C THR A 8 -14.88 6.16 15.51
N HIS A 9 -13.63 5.74 15.70
CA HIS A 9 -12.88 4.94 14.73
C HIS A 9 -13.04 3.42 14.92
N GLY A 10 -13.94 2.99 15.82
CA GLY A 10 -14.25 1.59 16.07
C GLY A 10 -13.09 0.78 16.65
N HIS A 11 -12.12 1.42 17.30
CA HIS A 11 -10.97 0.72 17.88
C HIS A 11 -11.40 -0.16 19.06
N ALA A 12 -12.41 0.28 19.81
CA ALA A 12 -13.00 -0.43 20.94
C ALA A 12 -13.52 -1.84 20.61
N THR A 13 -13.98 -2.08 19.38
CA THR A 13 -14.56 -3.38 18.96
C THR A 13 -13.65 -4.16 18.01
N ASN A 14 -12.49 -3.61 17.66
CA ASN A 14 -11.60 -4.16 16.65
C ASN A 14 -10.50 -5.01 17.30
N PRO A 15 -10.42 -6.32 17.02
CA PRO A 15 -9.39 -7.21 17.57
C PRO A 15 -7.96 -6.78 17.29
N ALA A 16 -7.71 -5.98 16.23
CA ALA A 16 -6.37 -5.47 15.93
C ALA A 16 -5.83 -4.50 17.00
N PHE A 17 -6.70 -3.94 17.85
CA PHE A 17 -6.36 -2.99 18.91
C PHE A 17 -6.38 -3.65 20.31
N GLU A 18 -6.53 -4.97 20.40
CA GLU A 18 -6.60 -5.68 21.68
C GLU A 18 -5.33 -5.50 22.51
N GLU A 19 -4.18 -5.42 21.87
CA GLU A 19 -2.88 -5.24 22.52
C GLU A 19 -2.49 -3.76 22.71
N THR A 20 -3.45 -2.83 22.59
CA THR A 20 -3.14 -1.40 22.73
C THR A 20 -2.76 -1.09 24.18
N ALA A 21 -1.53 -0.66 24.38
CA ALA A 21 -1.01 -0.33 25.71
C ALA A 21 -1.35 1.11 26.15
N LEU A 22 -1.56 2.03 25.20
CA LEU A 22 -1.74 3.45 25.49
C LEU A 22 -2.56 4.14 24.39
N HIS A 23 -3.54 4.95 24.80
CA HIS A 23 -4.26 5.85 23.91
C HIS A 23 -3.81 7.30 24.13
N VAL A 24 -3.18 7.88 23.11
CA VAL A 24 -2.65 9.24 23.14
C VAL A 24 -3.56 10.17 22.35
N PHE A 25 -3.96 11.29 22.95
CA PHE A 25 -4.83 12.28 22.32
C PHE A 25 -4.36 13.71 22.68
N VAL A 26 -4.84 14.71 21.93
CA VAL A 26 -4.45 16.13 22.13
C VAL A 26 -5.63 17.00 22.58
N GLU A 27 -6.86 16.57 22.32
CA GLU A 27 -8.08 17.30 22.68
C GLU A 27 -8.89 16.46 23.67
N LYS A 28 -9.06 16.94 24.90
CA LYS A 28 -9.94 16.30 25.88
C LYS A 28 -11.38 16.72 25.65
N SER A 29 -12.32 15.78 25.63
CA SER A 29 -13.74 16.13 25.57
C SER A 29 -14.26 16.57 26.94
N ASP A 30 -15.41 17.27 26.95
CA ASP A 30 -15.99 17.83 28.17
C ASP A 30 -16.44 16.77 29.20
N ARG A 31 -16.59 15.52 28.77
CA ARG A 31 -16.99 14.40 29.62
C ARG A 31 -15.87 13.37 29.68
N GLU A 32 -15.63 12.85 30.88
CA GLU A 32 -14.71 11.72 31.04
C GLU A 32 -15.10 10.57 30.12
N PHE A 33 -14.10 10.07 29.40
CA PHE A 33 -14.25 9.02 28.42
C PHE A 33 -13.21 7.94 28.70
N PHE A 34 -13.67 6.72 28.97
CA PHE A 34 -12.80 5.57 29.23
C PHE A 34 -12.53 4.80 27.94
N THR A 35 -11.26 4.60 27.63
CA THR A 35 -10.85 3.80 26.46
C THR A 35 -10.79 2.33 26.83
N HIS A 36 -11.46 1.46 26.08
CA HIS A 36 -11.39 0.02 26.28
C HIS A 36 -11.05 -0.75 25.00
N THR A 37 -10.55 -1.98 25.16
CA THR A 37 -10.38 -2.94 24.06
C THR A 37 -11.64 -3.77 23.84
N LYS A 38 -11.60 -4.71 22.89
CA LYS A 38 -12.73 -5.60 22.61
C LYS A 38 -13.02 -6.54 23.79
N SER A 39 -11.99 -6.93 24.55
CA SER A 39 -12.15 -7.71 25.78
C SER A 39 -12.57 -6.88 27.00
N ASN A 40 -12.93 -5.59 26.82
CA ASN A 40 -13.21 -4.62 27.87
C ASN A 40 -12.01 -4.32 28.79
N ARG A 41 -10.78 -4.58 28.33
CA ARG A 41 -9.58 -4.14 29.06
C ARG A 41 -9.45 -2.63 28.95
N ASN A 42 -9.28 -1.96 30.08
CA ASN A 42 -8.98 -0.53 30.11
C ASN A 42 -7.64 -0.24 29.40
N VAL A 43 -7.64 0.74 28.50
CA VAL A 43 -6.45 1.26 27.85
C VAL A 43 -6.12 2.59 28.51
N PRO A 44 -4.98 2.71 29.22
CA PRO A 44 -4.54 3.98 29.80
C PRO A 44 -4.52 5.09 28.75
N GLN A 45 -4.92 6.29 29.17
CA GLN A 45 -5.01 7.43 28.27
C GLN A 45 -4.02 8.53 28.69
N VAL A 46 -3.39 9.19 27.72
CA VAL A 46 -2.50 10.33 27.94
C VAL A 46 -2.92 11.47 27.04
N CYS A 47 -3.23 12.62 27.64
CA CYS A 47 -3.42 13.87 26.93
C CYS A 47 -2.07 14.56 26.77
N ILE A 48 -1.65 14.82 25.53
CA ILE A 48 -0.45 15.60 25.24
C ILE A 48 -0.89 17.02 24.90
N ASP A 49 -0.39 18.00 25.66
CA ASP A 49 -0.51 19.41 25.30
C ASP A 49 0.67 19.80 24.38
N PRO A 50 0.43 20.09 23.09
CA PRO A 50 1.49 20.48 22.17
C PRO A 50 2.20 21.77 22.58
N ALA A 51 1.56 22.65 23.36
CA ALA A 51 2.14 23.92 23.80
C ALA A 51 3.17 23.74 24.94
N VAL A 52 3.14 22.60 25.63
CA VAL A 52 4.03 22.27 26.76
C VAL A 52 5.18 21.35 26.32
N LEU A 53 5.19 20.92 25.05
CA LEU A 53 6.30 20.15 24.52
C LEU A 53 7.55 21.04 24.43
N PRO A 54 8.64 20.71 25.15
CA PRO A 54 9.89 21.45 24.98
C PRO A 54 10.35 21.34 23.52
N ASP A 55 11.05 22.37 23.03
CA ASP A 55 11.71 22.30 21.73
C ASP A 55 12.44 20.96 21.62
N ALA A 56 12.30 20.29 20.47
CA ALA A 56 12.76 18.91 20.23
C ALA A 56 14.29 18.70 20.40
N SER A 57 15.01 19.74 20.81
CA SER A 57 16.42 19.79 21.22
C SER A 57 16.67 19.38 22.68
N SER A 58 15.64 19.15 23.50
CA SER A 58 15.83 18.75 24.90
C SER A 58 16.52 17.38 25.03
N ALA A 59 17.65 17.38 25.73
CA ALA A 59 18.69 16.35 25.80
C ALA A 59 18.30 15.00 26.45
N ASN A 60 17.02 14.76 26.71
CA ASN A 60 16.52 13.54 27.36
C ASN A 60 15.66 12.71 26.41
N LEU A 61 16.09 12.55 25.16
CA LEU A 61 15.60 11.45 24.34
C LEU A 61 16.05 10.15 25.04
N PRO A 62 15.13 9.26 25.45
CA PRO A 62 15.53 7.96 25.99
C PRO A 62 16.48 7.31 24.98
N LEU A 63 17.66 6.89 25.45
CA LEU A 63 18.68 6.22 24.65
C LEU A 63 17.98 5.24 23.71
N ALA A 64 17.98 5.57 22.42
CA ALA A 64 17.40 4.72 21.40
C ALA A 64 17.94 3.32 21.65
N ARG A 65 17.08 2.34 21.96
CA ARG A 65 17.53 0.97 22.28
C ARG A 65 18.40 0.50 21.12
N PRO A 66 19.73 0.51 21.26
CA PRO A 66 20.56 0.33 20.10
C PRO A 66 20.35 -1.12 19.66
N GLY A 67 20.08 -1.32 18.38
CA GLY A 67 19.87 -2.67 17.86
C GLY A 67 21.09 -3.56 18.11
N ARG A 68 20.95 -4.87 17.88
CA ARG A 68 22.03 -5.86 18.04
C ARG A 68 23.32 -5.51 17.28
N CYS A 69 23.24 -4.61 16.30
CA CYS A 69 24.39 -4.13 15.54
C CYS A 69 25.27 -3.12 16.31
N GLN A 70 24.82 -2.56 17.44
CA GLN A 70 25.61 -1.54 18.16
C GLN A 70 26.94 -2.10 18.67
N ALA A 71 26.92 -3.18 19.45
CA ALA A 71 28.13 -3.75 20.05
C ALA A 71 29.14 -4.21 18.99
N PRO A 72 28.75 -4.94 17.92
CA PRO A 72 29.67 -5.30 16.85
C PRO A 72 30.25 -4.11 16.11
N LEU A 73 29.50 -3.01 15.92
CA LEU A 73 29.96 -1.87 15.12
C LEU A 73 30.73 -0.81 15.90
N LYS A 74 30.61 -0.80 17.24
CA LYS A 74 31.17 0.25 18.10
C LYS A 74 32.68 0.44 17.91
N ASP A 75 33.41 -0.67 17.78
CA ASP A 75 34.87 -0.67 17.77
C ASP A 75 35.44 -0.89 16.35
N LEU A 76 34.59 -0.90 15.31
CA LEU A 76 35.08 -0.96 13.92
C LEU A 76 35.54 0.42 13.44
N PRO A 77 36.66 0.49 12.70
CA PRO A 77 37.01 1.71 11.96
C PRO A 77 35.88 2.13 11.01
N GLU A 78 35.64 3.43 10.91
CA GLU A 78 34.57 4.01 10.08
C GLU A 78 34.62 3.50 8.63
N GLU A 79 35.81 3.47 8.02
CA GLU A 79 36.05 2.92 6.68
C GLU A 79 35.55 1.47 6.55
N ARG A 80 35.74 0.64 7.57
CA ARG A 80 35.31 -0.76 7.57
C ARG A 80 33.79 -0.86 7.71
N VAL A 81 33.17 0.03 8.49
CA VAL A 81 31.70 0.13 8.57
C VAL A 81 31.12 0.54 7.22
N HIS A 82 31.69 1.56 6.57
CA HIS A 82 31.29 2.01 5.23
C HIS A 82 31.39 0.89 4.20
N SER A 83 32.56 0.24 4.12
CA SER A 83 32.78 -0.88 3.19
C SER A 83 31.78 -2.03 3.41
N MET A 84 31.49 -2.37 4.67
CA MET A 84 30.51 -3.41 4.99
C MET A 84 29.08 -3.00 4.57
N LEU A 85 28.69 -1.74 4.79
CA LEU A 85 27.39 -1.22 4.38
C LEU A 85 27.24 -1.19 2.85
N GLU A 86 28.29 -0.81 2.12
CA GLU A 86 28.34 -0.84 0.67
C GLU A 86 28.24 -2.27 0.13
N ALA A 87 29.03 -3.20 0.66
CA ALA A 87 28.97 -4.62 0.27
C ALA A 87 27.57 -5.20 0.53
N ALA A 88 26.97 -4.88 1.68
CA ALA A 88 25.61 -5.32 1.99
C ALA A 88 24.56 -4.68 1.07
N ALA A 89 24.74 -3.43 0.66
CA ALA A 89 23.86 -2.75 -0.30
C ALA A 89 23.98 -3.40 -1.69
N GLN A 90 25.20 -3.65 -2.17
CA GLN A 90 25.46 -4.31 -3.44
C GLN A 90 24.87 -5.73 -3.46
N PHE A 91 25.05 -6.50 -2.39
CA PHE A 91 24.46 -7.84 -2.26
C PHE A 91 22.93 -7.79 -2.35
N ARG A 92 22.28 -6.88 -1.62
CA ARG A 92 20.81 -6.72 -1.69
C ARG A 92 20.35 -6.31 -3.10
N LEU A 93 21.11 -5.44 -3.78
CA LEU A 93 20.81 -5.03 -5.15
C LEU A 93 20.93 -6.19 -6.14
N GLN A 94 21.99 -7.00 -6.01
CA GLN A 94 22.20 -8.19 -6.84
C GLN A 94 21.08 -9.22 -6.66
N GLN A 95 20.69 -9.49 -5.41
CA GLN A 95 19.57 -10.40 -5.12
C GLN A 95 18.26 -9.88 -5.73
N LYS A 96 18.00 -8.58 -5.64
CA LYS A 96 16.83 -7.95 -6.25
C LYS A 96 16.88 -8.06 -7.78
N ALA A 97 18.03 -7.82 -8.40
CA ALA A 97 18.23 -7.91 -9.84
C ALA A 97 18.02 -9.34 -10.35
N ASN A 98 18.61 -10.34 -9.69
CA ASN A 98 18.44 -11.76 -10.01
C ASN A 98 16.97 -12.18 -9.93
N ARG A 99 16.27 -11.80 -8.86
CA ARG A 99 14.84 -12.08 -8.70
C ARG A 99 14.00 -11.48 -9.84
N ILE A 100 14.30 -10.26 -10.27
CA ILE A 100 13.59 -9.61 -11.38
C ILE A 100 13.94 -10.28 -12.71
N ARG A 101 15.19 -10.65 -12.93
CA ARG A 101 15.64 -11.35 -14.14
C ARG A 101 14.90 -12.68 -14.31
N ASN A 102 14.85 -13.50 -13.26
CA ASN A 102 14.10 -14.77 -13.30
C ASN A 102 12.63 -14.56 -13.66
N LYS A 103 11.98 -13.49 -13.17
CA LYS A 103 10.60 -13.17 -13.55
C LYS A 103 10.48 -12.74 -15.02
N ILE A 104 11.45 -11.99 -15.54
CA ILE A 104 11.48 -11.59 -16.94
C ILE A 104 11.63 -12.83 -17.83
N ASP A 105 12.48 -13.77 -17.44
CA ASP A 105 12.72 -14.99 -18.21
C ASP A 105 11.46 -15.88 -18.24
N SER A 106 10.72 -15.98 -17.13
CA SER A 106 9.50 -16.79 -17.06
C SER A 106 8.25 -16.14 -17.67
N HIS A 107 8.15 -14.81 -17.66
CA HIS A 107 6.88 -14.11 -17.98
C HIS A 107 7.00 -13.00 -19.02
N GLY A 108 8.21 -12.63 -19.42
CA GLY A 108 8.49 -11.46 -20.23
C GLY A 108 8.58 -10.16 -19.44
N ARG A 109 9.18 -9.14 -20.06
CA ARG A 109 9.53 -7.86 -19.42
C ARG A 109 8.31 -7.10 -18.88
N ASP A 110 7.25 -7.01 -19.67
CA ASP A 110 6.08 -6.21 -19.31
C ASP A 110 5.30 -6.84 -18.15
N GLN A 111 5.11 -8.17 -18.18
CA GLN A 111 4.45 -8.88 -17.09
C GLN A 111 5.29 -8.87 -15.81
N ALA A 112 6.62 -9.01 -15.90
CA ALA A 112 7.50 -8.90 -14.74
C ALA A 112 7.44 -7.49 -14.12
N LEU A 113 7.45 -6.44 -14.94
CA LEU A 113 7.33 -5.05 -14.47
C LEU A 113 5.96 -4.80 -13.82
N PHE A 114 4.88 -5.30 -14.42
CA PHE A 114 3.52 -5.19 -13.88
C PHE A 114 3.42 -5.83 -12.49
N GLN A 115 3.96 -7.04 -12.32
CA GLN A 115 4.01 -7.72 -11.01
C GLN A 115 4.83 -6.94 -9.97
N GLU A 116 5.97 -6.34 -10.35
CA GLU A 116 6.78 -5.55 -9.42
C GLU A 116 6.11 -4.23 -9.03
N ILE A 117 5.38 -3.58 -9.95
CA ILE A 117 4.59 -2.38 -9.62
C ILE A 117 3.41 -2.73 -8.73
N ALA A 118 2.69 -3.81 -9.02
CA ALA A 118 1.62 -4.31 -8.15
C ALA A 118 2.15 -4.57 -6.73
N ALA A 119 3.25 -5.32 -6.61
CA ALA A 119 3.89 -5.58 -5.32
C ALA A 119 4.28 -4.28 -4.58
N ALA A 120 4.75 -3.26 -5.30
CA ALA A 120 5.08 -1.95 -4.71
C ALA A 120 3.84 -1.19 -4.23
N LEU A 121 2.71 -1.25 -4.95
CA LEU A 121 1.43 -0.66 -4.53
C LEU A 121 0.89 -1.27 -3.24
N GLY A 122 1.27 -2.50 -2.93
CA GLY A 122 0.98 -3.16 -1.65
C GLY A 122 1.80 -2.66 -0.45
N TYR A 123 2.79 -1.80 -0.65
CA TYR A 123 3.71 -1.35 0.40
C TYR A 123 4.28 -2.54 1.22
N LYS A 124 4.65 -2.32 2.49
CA LYS A 124 5.17 -3.37 3.36
C LYS A 124 4.10 -4.43 3.68
N GLU A 125 2.91 -3.98 4.04
CA GLU A 125 1.88 -4.83 4.67
C GLU A 125 1.05 -5.66 3.68
N ASN A 126 0.94 -5.22 2.42
CA ASN A 126 0.09 -5.87 1.41
C ASN A 126 0.88 -6.28 0.14
N LYS A 127 2.22 -6.39 0.22
CA LYS A 127 3.04 -6.81 -0.91
C LYS A 127 2.64 -8.16 -1.50
N LEU A 128 2.38 -9.14 -0.63
CA LEU A 128 2.01 -10.50 -1.02
C LEU A 128 0.65 -10.55 -1.75
N PRO A 129 -0.46 -10.04 -1.20
CA PRO A 129 -1.75 -10.11 -1.90
C PRO A 129 -1.71 -9.39 -3.25
N PHE A 130 -1.06 -8.23 -3.37
CA PHE A 130 -0.88 -7.57 -4.68
C PHE A 130 -0.05 -8.40 -5.67
N THR A 131 0.99 -9.10 -5.20
CA THR A 131 1.78 -10.00 -6.05
C THR A 131 0.91 -11.15 -6.56
N LEU A 132 0.10 -11.76 -5.68
CA LEU A 132 -0.80 -12.86 -6.04
C LEU A 132 -1.86 -12.40 -7.06
N ILE A 133 -2.42 -11.21 -6.88
CA ILE A 133 -3.36 -10.61 -7.85
C ILE A 133 -2.70 -10.47 -9.22
N ALA A 134 -1.52 -9.86 -9.32
CA ALA A 134 -0.86 -9.65 -10.62
C ALA A 134 -0.37 -10.95 -11.28
N GLN A 135 -0.18 -12.02 -10.50
CA GLN A 135 0.11 -13.35 -11.04
C GLN A 135 -1.16 -14.06 -11.55
N ARG A 136 -2.28 -13.95 -10.83
CA ARG A 136 -3.57 -14.57 -11.19
C ARG A 136 -4.30 -13.81 -12.31
N LEU A 137 -4.07 -12.50 -12.40
CA LEU A 137 -4.56 -11.63 -13.46
C LEU A 137 -3.38 -11.02 -14.23
N PRO A 138 -2.79 -11.78 -15.18
CA PRO A 138 -1.71 -11.26 -15.99
C PRO A 138 -2.14 -10.04 -16.80
N LEU A 139 -1.19 -9.15 -17.06
CA LEU A 139 -1.42 -7.92 -17.82
C LEU A 139 -2.10 -8.18 -19.17
N LYS A 140 -1.74 -9.27 -19.86
CA LYS A 140 -2.40 -9.68 -21.11
C LYS A 140 -3.91 -9.88 -20.93
N LEU A 141 -4.32 -10.57 -19.87
CA LEU A 141 -5.74 -10.81 -19.59
C LEU A 141 -6.49 -9.50 -19.31
N LEU A 142 -5.85 -8.56 -18.60
CA LEU A 142 -6.42 -7.24 -18.33
C LEU A 142 -6.52 -6.39 -19.61
N HIS A 143 -5.59 -6.53 -20.56
CA HIS A 143 -5.68 -5.89 -21.88
C HIS A 143 -6.75 -6.49 -22.78
N ASP A 144 -6.94 -7.82 -22.72
CA ASP A 144 -7.96 -8.52 -23.51
C ASP A 144 -9.38 -8.19 -23.03
N LYS A 145 -9.52 -7.76 -21.77
CA LYS A 145 -10.79 -7.35 -21.15
C LYS A 145 -10.64 -6.00 -20.43
N PRO A 146 -10.40 -4.91 -21.16
CA PRO A 146 -10.08 -3.61 -20.55
C PRO A 146 -11.25 -3.05 -19.74
N ASP A 147 -12.47 -3.39 -20.14
CA ASP A 147 -13.70 -3.02 -19.44
C ASP A 147 -13.89 -3.79 -18.13
N ASP A 148 -13.52 -5.06 -18.09
CA ASP A 148 -13.74 -5.91 -16.92
C ASP A 148 -12.55 -5.90 -15.96
N GLY A 149 -11.38 -5.41 -16.40
CA GLY A 149 -10.13 -5.53 -15.65
C GLY A 149 -10.20 -5.02 -14.21
N GLU A 150 -10.86 -3.88 -13.98
CA GLU A 150 -11.07 -3.37 -12.63
C GLU A 150 -11.97 -4.29 -11.78
N ALA A 151 -13.11 -4.71 -12.33
CA ALA A 151 -14.05 -5.62 -11.68
C ALA A 151 -13.39 -6.96 -11.34
N MET A 152 -12.59 -7.50 -12.26
CA MET A 152 -11.81 -8.72 -12.07
C MET A 152 -10.79 -8.55 -10.94
N LEU A 153 -10.05 -7.44 -10.88
CA LEU A 153 -9.08 -7.15 -9.81
C LEU A 153 -9.77 -7.09 -8.44
N PHE A 154 -10.91 -6.39 -8.34
CA PHE A 154 -11.68 -6.26 -7.10
C PHE A 154 -12.34 -7.58 -6.68
N GLY A 155 -12.88 -8.33 -7.63
CA GLY A 155 -13.47 -9.64 -7.42
C GLY A 155 -12.46 -10.66 -6.91
N LEU A 156 -11.31 -10.78 -7.57
CA LEU A 156 -10.23 -11.67 -7.13
C LEU A 156 -9.62 -11.26 -5.78
N ALA A 157 -9.66 -9.96 -5.45
CA ALA A 157 -9.22 -9.48 -4.14
C ALA A 157 -10.18 -9.86 -3.00
N GLY A 158 -11.38 -10.37 -3.31
CA GLY A 158 -12.42 -10.62 -2.31
C GLY A 158 -13.12 -9.35 -1.83
N PHE A 159 -12.98 -8.24 -2.55
CA PHE A 159 -13.61 -6.96 -2.19
C PHE A 159 -15.05 -6.83 -2.72
N LEU A 160 -15.51 -7.81 -3.47
CA LEU A 160 -16.87 -7.95 -3.99
C LEU A 160 -17.51 -9.24 -3.45
N GLU A 161 -17.46 -9.48 -2.14
CA GLU A 161 -18.12 -10.65 -1.53
C GLU A 161 -19.50 -10.33 -0.94
N ALA A 162 -19.78 -9.07 -0.59
CA ALA A 162 -21.08 -8.66 -0.04
C ALA A 162 -22.03 -8.17 -1.15
N PRO A 163 -23.15 -8.86 -1.43
CA PRO A 163 -24.14 -8.42 -2.41
C PRO A 163 -25.09 -7.34 -1.85
N ASP A 164 -25.02 -7.02 -0.55
CA ASP A 164 -25.90 -6.03 0.04
C ASP A 164 -25.45 -4.60 -0.29
N LEU A 165 -26.05 -4.05 -1.33
CA LEU A 165 -25.83 -2.68 -1.76
C LEU A 165 -26.30 -1.64 -0.72
N SER A 166 -27.09 -2.04 0.29
CA SER A 166 -27.62 -1.13 1.32
C SER A 166 -26.51 -0.51 2.17
N VAL A 167 -25.38 -1.20 2.32
CA VAL A 167 -24.20 -0.75 3.07
C VAL A 167 -23.52 0.46 2.41
N PHE A 168 -23.74 0.66 1.11
CA PHE A 168 -23.12 1.75 0.37
C PHE A 168 -24.01 2.99 0.30
N LYS A 169 -23.39 4.17 0.37
CA LYS A 169 -24.06 5.45 0.04
C LYS A 169 -24.58 5.40 -1.40
N ARG A 170 -25.66 6.14 -1.68
CA ARG A 170 -26.33 6.15 -3.00
C ARG A 170 -25.36 6.42 -4.16
N SER A 171 -24.44 7.38 -4.00
CA SER A 171 -23.42 7.71 -5.00
C SER A 171 -22.43 6.57 -5.27
N THR A 172 -22.11 5.76 -4.26
CA THR A 172 -21.18 4.62 -4.39
C THR A 172 -21.87 3.36 -4.92
N ARG A 173 -23.18 3.20 -4.69
CA ARG A 173 -23.95 2.02 -5.13
C ARG A 173 -23.87 1.79 -6.63
N GLU A 174 -23.97 2.84 -7.43
CA GLU A 174 -23.91 2.73 -8.89
C GLU A 174 -22.54 2.22 -9.36
N TYR A 175 -21.47 2.75 -8.76
CA TYR A 175 -20.11 2.30 -9.04
C TYR A 175 -19.88 0.84 -8.63
N VAL A 176 -20.29 0.46 -7.41
CA VAL A 176 -20.17 -0.93 -6.91
C VAL A 176 -21.01 -1.89 -7.75
N ARG A 177 -22.23 -1.49 -8.14
CA ARG A 177 -23.09 -2.28 -9.02
C ARG A 177 -22.40 -2.54 -10.37
N LYS A 178 -21.79 -1.53 -10.98
CA LYS A 178 -21.03 -1.69 -12.23
C LYS A 178 -19.87 -2.69 -12.07
N LEU A 179 -19.15 -2.64 -10.94
CA LEU A 179 -18.10 -3.63 -10.65
C LEU A 179 -18.69 -5.03 -10.50
N TRP A 180 -19.83 -5.16 -9.81
CA TRP A 180 -20.50 -6.45 -9.63
C TRP A 180 -20.98 -7.05 -10.96
N ASP A 181 -21.68 -6.26 -11.77
CA ASP A 181 -22.23 -6.69 -13.06
C ASP A 181 -21.13 -7.16 -14.01
N ARG A 182 -19.96 -6.50 -14.00
CA ARG A 182 -18.80 -6.90 -14.80
C ARG A 182 -18.03 -8.07 -14.19
N TRP A 183 -18.03 -8.24 -12.87
CA TRP A 183 -17.36 -9.35 -12.20
C TRP A 183 -18.14 -10.66 -12.31
N TRP A 184 -19.47 -10.59 -12.20
CA TRP A 184 -20.35 -11.76 -12.09
C TRP A 184 -20.12 -12.83 -13.16
N PRO A 185 -19.97 -12.49 -14.46
CA PRO A 185 -19.71 -13.49 -15.51
C PRO A 185 -18.38 -14.25 -15.36
N HIS A 186 -17.41 -13.67 -14.64
CA HIS A 186 -16.08 -14.27 -14.45
C HIS A 186 -15.97 -15.05 -13.13
N ARG A 187 -16.86 -14.78 -12.17
CA ARG A 187 -16.76 -15.26 -10.78
C ARG A 187 -16.61 -16.77 -10.69
N ASP A 188 -17.44 -17.54 -11.37
CA ASP A 188 -17.44 -19.01 -11.24
C ASP A 188 -16.13 -19.63 -11.73
N LYS A 189 -15.58 -19.12 -12.84
CA LYS A 189 -14.27 -19.56 -13.38
C LYS A 189 -13.11 -19.20 -12.46
N MET A 190 -13.27 -18.14 -11.66
CA MET A 190 -12.20 -17.55 -10.84
C MET A 190 -12.40 -17.77 -9.34
N GLN A 191 -13.45 -18.49 -8.93
CA GLN A 191 -13.84 -18.63 -7.52
C GLN A 191 -12.70 -19.18 -6.65
N ARG A 192 -11.99 -20.21 -7.15
CA ARG A 192 -10.84 -20.81 -6.44
C ARG A 192 -9.62 -19.89 -6.35
N MET A 193 -9.59 -18.83 -7.15
CA MET A 193 -8.53 -17.83 -7.20
C MET A 193 -8.86 -16.56 -6.41
N ILE A 194 -10.01 -16.49 -5.72
CA ILE A 194 -10.31 -15.36 -4.84
C ILE A 194 -9.34 -15.40 -3.65
N LEU A 195 -8.82 -14.24 -3.27
CA LEU A 195 -7.94 -14.10 -2.11
C LEU A 195 -8.76 -14.05 -0.81
N PRO A 196 -8.43 -14.88 0.20
CA PRO A 196 -9.11 -14.81 1.49
C PRO A 196 -8.90 -13.47 2.19
N ALA A 197 -9.94 -12.90 2.82
CA ALA A 197 -9.84 -11.61 3.52
C ALA A 197 -8.63 -11.50 4.48
N LYS A 198 -8.26 -12.60 5.16
CA LYS A 198 -7.12 -12.66 6.10
C LYS A 198 -5.75 -12.37 5.49
N VAL A 199 -5.59 -12.43 4.16
CA VAL A 199 -4.30 -12.09 3.52
C VAL A 199 -4.10 -10.59 3.39
N TRP A 200 -5.15 -9.80 3.55
CA TRP A 200 -5.11 -8.34 3.49
C TRP A 200 -4.93 -7.73 4.87
N ARG A 201 -4.02 -6.76 4.96
CA ARG A 201 -3.90 -5.85 6.10
C ARG A 201 -4.63 -4.55 5.76
N LEU A 202 -5.88 -4.44 6.19
CA LEU A 202 -6.75 -3.29 5.91
C LEU A 202 -6.74 -2.23 7.04
N THR A 203 -6.31 -2.61 8.25
CA THR A 203 -6.21 -1.74 9.42
C THR A 203 -4.80 -1.16 9.56
N GLY A 204 -4.68 0.01 10.21
CA GLY A 204 -3.38 0.65 10.44
C GLY A 204 -2.69 1.18 9.17
N THR A 205 -3.34 1.10 8.00
CA THR A 205 -2.84 1.70 6.76
C THR A 205 -3.31 3.14 6.65
N ARG A 206 -2.41 4.05 6.23
CA ARG A 206 -2.83 5.42 5.86
C ARG A 206 -3.95 5.34 4.81
N PRO A 207 -5.03 6.15 4.91
CA PRO A 207 -6.16 6.06 3.97
C PRO A 207 -5.74 6.09 2.50
N VAL A 208 -4.77 6.94 2.15
CA VAL A 208 -4.19 7.04 0.79
C VAL A 208 -3.51 5.76 0.30
N ASN A 209 -3.11 4.87 1.20
CA ASN A 209 -2.45 3.59 0.93
C ASN A 209 -3.39 2.40 1.06
N HIS A 210 -4.68 2.62 1.30
CA HIS A 210 -5.63 1.54 1.48
C HIS A 210 -5.67 0.61 0.24
N PRO A 211 -5.69 -0.73 0.43
CA PRO A 211 -5.58 -1.67 -0.69
C PRO A 211 -6.64 -1.51 -1.79
N GLN A 212 -7.88 -1.14 -1.46
CA GLN A 212 -8.93 -0.91 -2.46
C GLN A 212 -8.56 0.25 -3.40
N ARG A 213 -8.16 1.42 -2.86
CA ARG A 213 -7.68 2.55 -3.65
C ARG A 213 -6.48 2.18 -4.52
N ARG A 214 -5.55 1.39 -3.96
CA ARG A 214 -4.34 0.96 -4.66
C ARG A 214 -4.62 -0.07 -5.77
N LEU A 215 -5.66 -0.90 -5.64
CA LEU A 215 -6.16 -1.74 -6.73
C LEU A 215 -6.81 -0.91 -7.84
N GLY A 216 -7.54 0.15 -7.50
CA GLY A 216 -8.03 1.14 -8.47
C GLY A 216 -6.90 1.81 -9.25
N ALA A 217 -5.80 2.17 -8.59
CA ALA A 217 -4.61 2.69 -9.28
C ALA A 217 -3.97 1.62 -10.20
N LEU A 218 -3.93 0.36 -9.76
CA LEU A 218 -3.41 -0.75 -10.56
C LEU A 218 -4.28 -1.03 -11.80
N SER A 219 -5.61 -0.91 -11.70
CA SER A 219 -6.52 -1.08 -12.83
C SER A 219 -6.33 0.02 -13.88
N THR A 220 -6.23 1.29 -13.46
CA THR A 220 -5.92 2.40 -14.37
C THR A 220 -4.56 2.20 -15.02
N LEU A 221 -3.54 1.80 -14.26
CA LEU A 221 -2.20 1.53 -14.81
C LEU A 221 -2.24 0.42 -15.87
N ALA A 222 -2.98 -0.66 -15.64
CA ALA A 222 -3.12 -1.74 -16.60
C ALA A 222 -3.78 -1.25 -17.90
N ARG A 223 -4.81 -0.40 -17.82
CA ARG A 223 -5.44 0.22 -19.00
C ARG A 223 -4.49 1.14 -19.75
N GLU A 224 -3.74 1.96 -19.02
CA GLU A 224 -2.80 2.95 -19.56
C GLU A 224 -1.40 2.36 -19.85
N TRP A 225 -1.24 1.03 -19.82
CA TRP A 225 0.09 0.41 -19.86
C TRP A 225 0.92 0.82 -21.08
N ARG A 226 0.29 0.94 -22.25
CA ARG A 226 0.98 1.39 -23.47
C ARG A 226 1.50 2.83 -23.33
N ALA A 227 0.70 3.72 -22.74
CA ALA A 227 1.11 5.10 -22.45
C ALA A 227 2.23 5.14 -21.40
N PHE A 228 2.11 4.33 -20.35
CA PHE A 228 3.16 4.15 -19.35
C PHE A 228 4.48 3.71 -20.00
N ARG A 229 4.48 2.66 -20.83
CA ARG A 229 5.69 2.18 -21.52
C ARG A 229 6.31 3.23 -22.42
N ARG A 230 5.51 4.02 -23.13
CA ARG A 230 5.99 5.16 -23.94
C ARG A 230 6.62 6.25 -23.07
N ALA A 231 5.98 6.64 -21.97
CA ALA A 231 6.48 7.65 -21.05
C ALA A 231 7.79 7.23 -20.38
N MET A 232 7.93 5.95 -20.07
CA MET A 232 9.16 5.38 -19.51
C MET A 232 10.29 5.23 -20.55
N GLY A 233 9.97 5.36 -21.85
CA GLY A 233 10.92 5.40 -22.97
C GLY A 233 11.63 4.07 -23.27
N LYS A 234 12.26 3.99 -24.46
CA LYS A 234 13.15 2.88 -24.89
C LYS A 234 14.50 2.90 -24.14
N THR A 235 14.53 3.00 -22.81
CA THR A 235 15.79 2.89 -22.04
C THR A 235 16.17 1.42 -21.75
N ILE A 236 15.51 0.45 -22.39
CA ILE A 236 15.73 -0.99 -22.19
C ILE A 236 15.81 -1.73 -23.54
N ALA A 237 16.35 -1.08 -24.56
CA ALA A 237 16.76 -1.73 -25.80
C ALA A 237 18.28 -1.62 -25.92
N GLY A 238 18.98 -2.68 -25.49
CA GLY A 238 20.18 -3.13 -26.17
C GLY A 238 21.56 -2.59 -25.79
N ASP A 239 21.74 -1.38 -25.25
CA ASP A 239 23.11 -0.86 -25.08
C ASP A 239 23.76 -1.20 -23.72
N PRO A 240 24.91 -1.92 -23.70
CA PRO A 240 25.65 -2.24 -22.48
C PRO A 240 26.31 -1.05 -21.77
N ALA A 241 26.19 0.18 -22.31
CA ALA A 241 27.04 1.32 -21.96
C ALA A 241 26.38 2.40 -21.09
N SER A 242 25.38 2.09 -20.26
CA SER A 242 24.79 3.08 -19.34
C SER A 242 24.95 2.73 -17.85
N GLN A 243 26.19 2.51 -17.44
CA GLN A 243 26.61 2.49 -16.02
C GLN A 243 26.80 3.90 -15.45
N SER A 244 25.92 4.85 -15.80
CA SER A 244 26.00 6.23 -15.30
C SER A 244 24.79 6.56 -14.43
N SER A 245 25.07 7.12 -13.25
CA SER A 245 24.11 7.73 -12.33
C SER A 245 23.22 8.82 -12.97
N SER A 246 23.56 9.28 -14.18
CA SER A 246 22.81 10.30 -14.93
C SER A 246 21.46 9.82 -15.49
N VAL A 247 21.24 8.52 -15.68
CA VAL A 247 20.00 7.98 -16.28
C VAL A 247 18.86 7.81 -15.26
N ALA A 248 19.19 7.64 -13.98
CA ALA A 248 18.22 7.36 -12.92
C ALA A 248 17.33 8.57 -12.58
N ARG A 249 17.90 9.79 -12.51
CA ARG A 249 17.14 11.04 -12.23
C ARG A 249 16.08 11.32 -13.31
N PRO A 250 16.39 11.27 -14.61
CA PRO A 250 15.40 11.43 -15.67
C PRO A 250 14.28 10.39 -15.65
N LEU A 251 14.57 9.14 -15.26
CA LEU A 251 13.55 8.08 -15.19
C LEU A 251 12.59 8.29 -14.01
N ALA A 252 13.11 8.67 -12.85
CA ALA A 252 12.31 8.96 -11.66
C ALA A 252 11.36 10.15 -11.90
N SER A 253 11.84 11.20 -12.55
CA SER A 253 11.00 12.35 -12.94
C SER A 253 9.91 11.95 -13.93
N ARG A 254 10.24 11.18 -14.98
CA ARG A 254 9.24 10.66 -15.94
C ARG A 254 8.17 9.79 -15.28
N ALA A 255 8.59 8.88 -14.39
CA ALA A 255 7.67 8.07 -13.60
C ALA A 255 6.77 8.94 -12.71
N SER A 256 7.35 9.90 -12.00
CA SER A 256 6.61 10.84 -11.16
C SER A 256 5.56 11.60 -11.98
N ASN A 257 5.94 12.16 -13.12
CA ASN A 257 5.02 12.90 -13.99
C ASN A 257 3.87 12.01 -14.50
N PHE A 258 4.17 10.78 -14.92
CA PHE A 258 3.15 9.83 -15.36
C PHE A 258 2.17 9.50 -14.22
N PHE A 259 2.68 9.13 -13.05
CA PHE A 259 1.83 8.74 -11.92
C PHE A 259 1.06 9.92 -11.32
N SER A 260 1.60 11.13 -11.35
CA SER A 260 0.88 12.35 -10.95
C SER A 260 -0.28 12.68 -11.89
N GLY A 261 -0.22 12.26 -13.16
CA GLY A 261 -1.31 12.41 -14.13
C GLY A 261 -2.32 11.25 -14.13
N LEU A 262 -2.09 10.20 -13.35
CA LEU A 262 -2.97 9.03 -13.32
C LEU A 262 -4.25 9.36 -12.55
N ASP A 263 -5.38 9.43 -13.24
CA ASP A 263 -6.68 9.74 -12.64
C ASP A 263 -7.61 8.51 -12.61
N HIS A 264 -8.44 8.43 -11.58
CA HIS A 264 -9.52 7.47 -11.47
C HIS A 264 -10.79 8.18 -10.93
N PRO A 265 -11.92 8.18 -11.67
CA PRO A 265 -13.12 8.95 -11.32
C PRO A 265 -13.63 8.72 -9.89
N PHE A 266 -13.61 7.45 -9.44
CA PHE A 266 -14.02 7.08 -8.08
C PHE A 266 -12.89 7.22 -7.03
N TRP A 267 -11.78 6.49 -7.22
CA TRP A 267 -10.66 6.39 -6.26
C TRP A 267 -9.84 7.66 -6.03
N LYS A 268 -10.01 8.70 -6.86
CA LYS A 268 -9.50 10.03 -6.57
C LYS A 268 -10.08 10.58 -5.26
N TYR A 269 -11.38 10.38 -5.07
CA TYR A 269 -12.12 10.91 -3.92
C TYR A 269 -12.38 9.87 -2.83
N HIS A 270 -12.11 8.59 -3.05
CA HIS A 270 -12.45 7.52 -2.10
C HIS A 270 -11.23 6.69 -1.69
N TYR A 271 -11.22 6.24 -0.43
CA TYR A 271 -10.18 5.35 0.12
C TYR A 271 -10.65 3.89 0.19
N THR A 272 -11.95 3.70 0.45
CA THR A 272 -12.64 2.40 0.45
C THR A 272 -13.99 2.55 -0.26
N LEU A 273 -14.64 1.43 -0.60
CA LEU A 273 -16.00 1.42 -1.14
C LEU A 273 -17.06 1.91 -0.13
N THR A 274 -16.75 1.90 1.17
CA THR A 274 -17.69 2.28 2.24
C THR A 274 -17.40 3.66 2.85
N ALA A 275 -16.19 4.18 2.65
CA ALA A 275 -15.78 5.49 3.16
C ALA A 275 -16.51 6.62 2.44
N GLU A 276 -16.68 7.74 3.13
CA GLU A 276 -17.17 8.96 2.52
C GLU A 276 -16.17 9.51 1.50
N ALA A 277 -16.68 10.25 0.51
CA ALA A 277 -15.85 10.97 -0.42
C ALA A 277 -15.01 12.01 0.33
N SER A 278 -13.71 12.02 0.09
CA SER A 278 -12.80 13.03 0.59
C SER A 278 -13.06 14.35 -0.15
N PRO A 279 -13.21 15.48 0.57
CA PRO A 279 -13.46 16.78 -0.05
C PRO A 279 -12.24 17.32 -0.84
N LYS A 280 -11.08 16.66 -0.74
CA LYS A 280 -9.86 16.99 -1.50
C LYS A 280 -9.36 15.72 -2.21
N ALA A 281 -9.06 15.87 -3.50
CA ALA A 281 -8.47 14.84 -4.35
C ALA A 281 -7.00 14.53 -4.00
#